data_AF-A0A369UKP0-F1
#
_entry.id   AF-A0A369UKP0-F1
#
_cell.length_a   1.000
_cell.length_b   1.000
_cell.length_c   1.000
_cell.angle_alpha   90.00
_cell.angle_beta   90.00
_cell.angle_gamma   90.00
#
_symmetry.space_group_name_H-M   'P 1'
#
loop_
_entity.id
_entity.type
_entity.pdbx_description
1 polymer ?
#
loop_
_entity_poly.entity_id
_entity_poly.type
_entity_poly.pdbx_seq_one_letter_code
_entity_poly.pdbx_strand_id
1 'polypeptide(L)' 'MKIHPPLNCVVPPPATIGTIWELARKIEPDAFAAMHWYRHVPITELGNLSARQLVAQGQAESVVTFLESIYFGDRG' A
#
# COMPACT_ATOMS: atom_id res chain seq x y z
N MET A 1 -22.77 -6.44 36.87
CA MET A 1 -21.47 -6.37 36.16
C MET A 1 -21.71 -6.66 34.69
N LYS A 2 -21.70 -5.62 33.84
CA LYS A 2 -21.71 -5.81 32.38
C LYS A 2 -20.26 -5.90 31.91
N ILE A 3 -19.88 -7.05 31.39
CA ILE A 3 -18.56 -7.25 30.79
C ILE A 3 -18.63 -6.61 29.41
N HIS A 4 -18.05 -5.42 29.24
CA HIS A 4 -17.89 -4.81 27.93
C HIS A 4 -16.74 -5.55 27.22
N PRO A 5 -16.92 -6.06 25.99
CA PRO A 5 -15.80 -6.60 25.21
C PRO A 5 -14.80 -5.47 24.93
N PRO A 6 -13.48 -5.73 24.92
CA PRO A 6 -12.51 -4.73 24.52
C PRO A 6 -12.82 -4.29 23.09
N LEU A 7 -12.74 -2.99 22.85
CA LEU A 7 -12.95 -2.33 21.57
C LEU A 7 -12.28 -3.16 20.47
N ASN A 8 -13.14 -3.77 19.66
CA ASN A 8 -12.90 -4.28 18.33
C ASN A 8 -11.60 -3.70 17.75
N CYS A 9 -10.49 -4.44 17.84
CA CYS A 9 -9.39 -4.23 16.92
C CYS A 9 -9.99 -4.54 15.55
N VAL A 10 -10.50 -3.50 14.88
CA VAL A 10 -10.55 -3.53 13.42
C VAL A 10 -9.08 -3.63 13.02
N VAL A 11 -8.59 -4.86 12.96
CA VAL A 11 -7.42 -5.16 12.16
C VAL A 11 -7.90 -4.80 10.76
N PRO A 12 -7.33 -3.77 10.10
CA PRO A 12 -7.70 -3.49 8.73
C PRO A 12 -7.53 -4.79 7.94
N PRO A 13 -8.42 -5.07 6.97
CA PRO A 13 -8.22 -6.24 6.12
C PRO A 13 -6.80 -6.18 5.55
N PRO A 14 -6.10 -7.32 5.43
CA PRO A 14 -4.74 -7.34 4.91
C PRO A 14 -4.70 -6.56 3.60
N ALA A 15 -3.72 -5.67 3.47
CA ALA A 15 -3.55 -4.86 2.28
C ALA A 15 -3.63 -5.75 1.03
N THR A 16 -4.57 -5.43 0.15
CA THR A 16 -4.79 -6.21 -1.07
C THR A 16 -4.12 -5.54 -2.26
N ILE A 17 -3.86 -6.33 -3.30
CA ILE A 17 -3.47 -5.79 -4.62
C ILE A 17 -4.48 -4.73 -5.09
N GLY A 18 -5.78 -4.90 -4.79
CA GLY A 18 -6.82 -3.93 -5.13
C GLY A 18 -6.60 -2.57 -4.48
N THR A 19 -6.25 -2.54 -3.19
CA THR A 19 -5.95 -1.30 -2.45
C THR A 19 -4.73 -0.58 -3.03
N ILE A 20 -3.67 -1.33 -3.37
CA ILE A 20 -2.47 -0.77 -4.01
C ILE A 20 -2.83 -0.13 -5.36
N TRP A 21 -3.67 -0.79 -6.17
CA TRP A 21 -4.12 -0.24 -7.44
C TRP A 21 -4.99 1.00 -7.29
N GLU A 22 -5.87 1.03 -6.30
CA GLU A 22 -6.70 2.21 -6.05
C GLU A 22 -5.84 3.43 -5.69
N LEU A 23 -4.88 3.26 -4.77
CA LEU A 23 -3.96 4.33 -4.37
C LEU A 23 -3.04 4.73 -5.52
N ALA A 24 -2.46 3.77 -6.25
CA ALA A 24 -1.61 4.05 -7.40
C ALA A 24 -2.35 4.88 -8.45
N ARG A 25 -3.63 4.59 -8.74
CA ARG A 25 -4.46 5.35 -9.69
C ARG A 25 -4.86 6.74 -9.19
N LYS A 26 -4.94 6.92 -7.87
CA LYS A 26 -5.19 8.24 -7.26
C LYS A 26 -3.96 9.14 -7.37
N ILE A 27 -2.76 8.58 -7.29
CA ILE A 27 -1.49 9.30 -7.41
C ILE A 27 -1.12 9.54 -8.88
N GLU A 28 -1.19 8.49 -9.69
CA GLU A 28 -0.89 8.50 -11.12
C GLU A 28 -2.11 7.99 -11.90
N PRO A 29 -2.91 8.87 -12.54
CA PRO A 29 -4.10 8.48 -13.26
C PRO A 29 -3.81 7.69 -14.55
N ASP A 30 -2.61 7.78 -15.13
CA ASP A 30 -2.24 6.97 -16.29
C ASP A 30 -2.03 5.50 -15.90
N ALA A 31 -2.93 4.65 -16.38
CA ALA A 31 -2.93 3.23 -16.02
C ALA A 31 -1.65 2.50 -16.49
N PHE A 32 -1.03 2.95 -17.59
CA PHE A 32 0.20 2.32 -18.08
C PHE A 32 1.40 2.67 -17.21
N ALA A 33 1.53 3.94 -16.81
CA ALA A 33 2.55 4.44 -15.89
C ALA A 33 2.40 3.79 -14.51
N ALA A 34 1.18 3.71 -13.95
CA ALA A 34 0.92 3.04 -12.68
C ALA A 34 1.28 1.54 -12.75
N MET A 35 0.96 0.87 -13.87
CA MET A 35 1.33 -0.54 -14.08
C MET A 35 2.84 -0.73 -14.22
N HIS A 36 3.49 0.15 -14.96
CA HIS A 36 4.94 0.13 -15.15
C HIS A 36 5.65 0.32 -13.81
N TRP A 37 5.23 1.31 -13.02
CA TRP A 37 5.70 1.52 -11.65
C TRP A 37 5.55 0.26 -10.80
N TYR A 38 4.33 -0.29 -10.73
CA TYR A 38 4.04 -1.46 -9.89
C TYR A 38 4.96 -2.65 -10.21
N ARG A 39 5.27 -2.86 -11.50
CA ARG A 39 6.05 -4.01 -11.96
C ARG A 39 7.55 -3.80 -11.88
N HIS A 40 8.03 -2.61 -12.22
CA HIS A 40 9.43 -2.40 -12.62
C HIS A 40 10.17 -1.35 -11.80
N VAL A 41 9.47 -0.39 -11.19
CA VAL A 41 10.16 0.71 -10.48
C VAL A 41 10.47 0.26 -9.05
N PRO A 42 11.74 0.24 -8.65
CA PRO A 42 12.13 -0.12 -7.29
C PRO A 42 11.74 0.99 -6.31
N ILE A 43 11.25 0.57 -5.14
CA ILE A 43 10.96 1.45 -4.02
C ILE A 43 12.17 1.41 -3.08
N THR A 44 13.03 2.43 -3.17
CA THR A 44 14.29 2.51 -2.39
C THR A 44 14.05 2.42 -0.88
N GLU A 45 13.00 3.08 -0.38
CA GLU A 45 12.60 3.11 1.03
C GLU A 45 12.12 1.74 1.55
N LEU A 46 11.71 0.83 0.65
CA LEU A 46 11.24 -0.52 0.97
C LEU A 46 12.24 -1.58 0.48
N GLY A 47 13.54 -1.30 0.63
CA GLY A 47 14.59 -2.27 0.32
C GLY A 47 14.91 -2.41 -1.18
N ASN A 48 14.58 -1.39 -1.98
CA ASN A 48 14.89 -1.32 -3.42
C ASN A 48 14.23 -2.43 -4.25
N LEU A 49 13.00 -2.79 -3.89
CA LEU A 49 12.16 -3.78 -4.58
C LEU A 49 10.96 -3.11 -5.23
N SER A 50 10.46 -3.66 -6.34
CA SER A 50 9.22 -3.17 -6.93
C SER A 50 8.00 -3.56 -6.07
N ALA A 51 6.91 -2.81 -6.22
CA ALA A 51 5.66 -3.10 -5.50
C ALA A 51 5.19 -4.56 -5.75
N ARG A 52 5.32 -5.07 -6.98
CA ARG A 52 5.03 -6.47 -7.30
C ARG A 52 5.89 -7.45 -6.48
N GLN A 53 7.18 -7.18 -6.35
CA GLN A 53 8.10 -8.05 -5.60
C GLN A 53 7.80 -8.03 -4.10
N LEU A 54 7.43 -6.87 -3.56
CA LEU A 54 7.02 -6.71 -2.16
C LEU A 54 5.71 -7.44 -1.88
N VAL A 55 4.72 -7.30 -2.75
CA VAL A 55 3.46 -8.06 -2.66
C VAL A 55 3.69 -9.56 -2.71
N ALA A 56 4.56 -10.03 -3.61
CA ALA A 56 4.92 -11.45 -3.71
C ALA A 56 5.59 -12.00 -2.45
N GLN A 57 6.21 -11.14 -1.64
CA GLN A 57 6.81 -11.47 -0.35
C GLN A 57 5.86 -11.27 0.84
N GLY A 58 4.57 -10.95 0.60
CA GLY A 58 3.59 -10.69 1.64
C GLY A 58 3.71 -9.29 2.28
N GLN A 59 4.51 -8.39 1.71
CA GLN A 59 4.74 -7.03 2.21
C GLN A 59 3.79 -6.00 1.57
N ALA A 60 2.57 -6.42 1.23
CA ALA A 60 1.59 -5.55 0.60
C ALA A 60 1.20 -4.35 1.48
N GLU A 61 1.21 -4.53 2.80
CA GLU A 61 0.89 -3.47 3.77
C GLU A 61 1.92 -2.34 3.71
N SER A 62 3.21 -2.66 3.66
CA SER A 62 4.27 -1.67 3.52
C SER A 62 4.14 -0.85 2.24
N VAL A 63 3.70 -1.46 1.14
CA VAL A 63 3.43 -0.76 -0.13
C VAL A 63 2.24 0.19 0.01
N VAL A 64 1.17 -0.24 0.68
CA VAL A 64 -0.01 0.62 0.93
C VAL A 64 0.38 1.83 1.78
N THR A 65 1.05 1.62 2.92
CA THR A 65 1.49 2.72 3.79
C THR A 65 2.42 3.69 3.04
N PHE A 66 3.30 3.19 2.19
CA PHE A 66 4.16 4.00 1.34
C PHE A 66 3.38 4.84 0.32
N LEU A 67 2.33 4.28 -0.30
CA LEU A 67 1.48 5.02 -1.23
C LEU A 67 0.62 6.05 -0.51
N GLU A 68 0.08 5.71 0.67
CA GLU A 68 -0.64 6.66 1.52
C GLU A 68 0.25 7.85 1.90
N SER A 69 1.51 7.62 2.24
CA SER A 69 2.44 8.72 2.55
C SER A 69 2.68 9.66 1.37
N ILE A 70 2.73 9.12 0.13
CA ILE A 70 2.74 9.96 -1.10
C ILE A 70 1.43 10.74 -1.20
N TYR A 71 0.31 10.03 -1.11
CA TYR A 71 -1.01 10.58 -1.41
C TYR A 71 -1.41 11.71 -0.46
N PHE A 72 -1.09 11.57 0.84
CA PHE A 72 -1.36 12.61 1.84
C PHE A 72 -0.32 13.74 1.84
N GLY A 73 0.71 13.66 0.98
CA GLY A 73 1.76 14.68 0.91
C GLY A 73 2.66 14.70 2.15
N ASP A 74 2.75 13.59 2.89
CA ASP A 74 3.68 13.45 4.02
C ASP A 74 5.15 13.39 3.53
N ARG A 75 5.34 13.31 2.21
CA ARG A 75 6.60 13.57 1.53
C ARG A 75 6.78 15.07 1.30
N GLY A 76 7.51 15.69 2.21
CA GLY A 76 8.29 16.90 1.90
C GLY A 76 9.52 16.56 1.06
#